data_AF-S0EN10-F1
#
_entry.id   AF-S0EN10-F1
#
_cell.length_a   1.000
_cell.length_b   1.000
_cell.length_c   1.000
_cell.angle_alpha   90.00
_cell.angle_beta   90.00
_cell.angle_gamma   90.00
#
_symmetry.space_group_name_H-M   'P 1'
#
loop_
_entity.id
_entity.type
_entity.pdbx_description
1 polymer ?
#
loop_
_entity_poly.entity_id
_entity_poly.type
_entity_poly.pdbx_seq_one_letter_code
_entity_poly.pdbx_strand_id
1 'polypeptide(L)'
;MLDGPFSEGIRSNDNFFEVKAFEWNAEALVILLDIIHGHHRCLPKDVELDILIELAMLCDYYRCEEIVEVFAERWIAAFGEDKPPYEDEATMNWIFIAWVFQKGKLFTSMVAATLQHRKIPMYTDLPLPSTIVEKVEAQRVKFINEVLNNLYGLQESLLVTNDDCKRECALMLLGSLMKQMREAGLEILEPNDLSSTVRSVVELRRFVSGLETPVWHLAGVLRAFMTKEDLGKMK
;
A
#
# COMPACT_ATOMS: atom_id res chain seq x y z
N MET A 1 -15.77 -4.42 -49.27
CA MET A 1 -16.54 -5.60 -48.84
C MET A 1 -15.56 -6.49 -48.11
N LEU A 2 -15.91 -7.01 -46.92
CA LEU A 2 -15.00 -7.84 -46.12
C LEU A 2 -14.90 -9.24 -46.76
N ASP A 3 -14.24 -9.32 -47.92
CA ASP A 3 -14.00 -10.57 -48.63
C ASP A 3 -12.63 -11.09 -48.20
N GLY A 4 -12.62 -12.04 -47.26
CA GLY A 4 -11.40 -12.64 -46.70
C GLY A 4 -11.70 -13.81 -45.76
N PRO A 5 -10.70 -14.59 -45.33
CA PRO A 5 -10.87 -15.77 -44.49
C PRO A 5 -11.19 -15.43 -43.01
N PHE A 6 -11.58 -14.19 -42.73
CA PHE A 6 -11.85 -13.69 -41.39
C PHE A 6 -13.27 -14.04 -40.97
N SER A 7 -13.47 -14.20 -39.67
CA SER A 7 -14.79 -14.42 -39.06
C SER A 7 -15.82 -13.37 -39.50
N GLU A 8 -15.37 -12.14 -39.66
CA GLU A 8 -16.11 -10.94 -40.06
C GLU A 8 -16.65 -11.04 -41.49
N GLY A 9 -16.05 -11.89 -42.33
CA GLY A 9 -16.49 -12.19 -43.70
C GLY A 9 -17.51 -13.33 -43.79
N ILE A 10 -17.76 -14.05 -42.68
CA ILE A 10 -18.70 -15.17 -42.63
C ILE A 10 -20.09 -14.64 -42.28
N ARG A 11 -21.09 -14.96 -43.11
CA ARG A 11 -22.48 -14.59 -42.87
C ARG A 11 -23.18 -15.60 -41.95
N SER A 12 -23.98 -15.09 -41.03
CA SER A 12 -24.91 -15.86 -40.21
C SER A 12 -26.09 -16.37 -41.04
N ASN A 13 -26.91 -17.24 -40.46
CA ASN A 13 -28.09 -17.83 -41.13
C ASN A 13 -29.10 -16.77 -41.60
N ASP A 14 -29.16 -15.63 -40.89
CA ASP A 14 -30.02 -14.50 -41.22
C ASP A 14 -29.38 -13.52 -42.24
N ASN A 15 -28.28 -13.94 -42.89
CA ASN A 15 -27.56 -13.18 -43.93
C ASN A 15 -26.87 -11.89 -43.44
N PHE A 16 -26.74 -11.70 -42.12
CA PHE A 16 -25.93 -10.66 -41.50
C PHE A 16 -24.49 -11.12 -41.26
N PHE A 17 -23.53 -10.20 -41.25
CA PHE A 17 -22.19 -10.48 -40.77
C PHE A 17 -22.21 -10.45 -39.23
N GLU A 18 -21.74 -11.53 -38.60
CA GLU A 18 -21.81 -11.71 -37.15
C GLU A 18 -20.41 -11.95 -36.59
N VAL A 19 -20.03 -11.14 -35.60
CA VAL A 19 -18.80 -11.31 -34.85
C VAL A 19 -19.19 -11.53 -33.40
N LYS A 20 -18.73 -12.64 -32.83
CA LYS A 20 -18.98 -12.95 -31.42
C LYS A 20 -17.82 -12.43 -30.59
N ALA A 21 -18.15 -11.54 -29.66
CA ALA A 21 -17.23 -11.11 -28.62
C ALA A 21 -17.58 -11.84 -27.32
N PHE A 22 -16.56 -12.31 -26.61
CA PHE A 22 -16.69 -13.03 -25.35
C PHE A 22 -15.94 -12.24 -24.27
N GLU A 23 -16.20 -12.54 -22.99
CA GLU A 23 -15.46 -12.00 -21.83
C GLU A 23 -15.69 -10.51 -21.52
N TRP A 24 -16.33 -9.76 -22.40
CA TRP A 24 -16.62 -8.33 -22.18
C TRP A 24 -17.95 -8.09 -21.48
N ASN A 25 -17.99 -7.07 -20.62
CA ASN A 25 -19.23 -6.49 -20.15
C ASN A 25 -20.05 -5.92 -21.33
N ALA A 26 -21.27 -6.44 -21.51
CA ALA A 26 -22.12 -6.08 -22.64
C ALA A 26 -22.52 -4.59 -22.65
N GLU A 27 -22.74 -3.99 -21.48
CA GLU A 27 -23.10 -2.58 -21.37
C GLU A 27 -21.94 -1.68 -21.75
N ALA A 28 -20.74 -1.94 -21.23
CA ALA A 28 -19.53 -1.20 -21.59
C ALA A 28 -19.23 -1.30 -23.10
N LEU A 29 -19.42 -2.48 -23.69
CA LEU A 29 -19.22 -2.69 -25.12
C LEU A 29 -20.24 -1.89 -25.96
N VAL A 30 -21.51 -1.85 -25.56
CA VAL A 30 -22.53 -1.03 -26.25
C VAL A 30 -22.16 0.46 -26.17
N ILE A 31 -21.73 0.94 -25.01
CA ILE A 31 -21.28 2.33 -24.84
C ILE A 31 -20.11 2.64 -25.77
N LEU A 32 -19.11 1.76 -25.84
CA LEU A 32 -17.96 1.92 -26.75
C LEU A 32 -18.41 1.97 -28.22
N LEU A 33 -19.30 1.06 -28.64
CA LEU A 33 -19.81 1.03 -30.01
C LEU A 33 -20.62 2.29 -30.33
N ASP A 34 -21.45 2.79 -29.40
CA ASP A 34 -22.17 4.05 -29.58
C ASP A 34 -21.22 5.24 -29.73
N ILE A 35 -20.08 5.25 -29.02
CA ILE A 35 -19.02 6.25 -29.20
C ILE A 35 -18.43 6.16 -30.61
N ILE A 36 -18.02 4.97 -31.04
CA ILE A 36 -17.42 4.70 -32.36
C ILE A 36 -18.36 5.10 -33.50
N HIS A 37 -19.65 4.78 -33.36
CA HIS A 37 -20.67 5.05 -34.38
C HIS A 37 -21.24 6.47 -34.34
N GLY A 38 -20.86 7.29 -33.36
CA GLY A 38 -21.31 8.67 -33.26
C GLY A 38 -22.72 8.84 -32.64
N HIS A 39 -23.23 7.81 -31.97
CA HIS A 39 -24.53 7.85 -31.26
C HIS A 39 -24.43 8.58 -29.91
N HIS A 40 -23.72 9.70 -29.86
CA HIS A 40 -23.36 10.37 -28.61
C HIS A 40 -24.56 10.84 -27.77
N ARG A 41 -25.75 10.98 -28.39
CA ARG A 41 -27.01 11.36 -27.71
C ARG A 41 -27.58 10.23 -26.85
N CYS A 42 -27.20 8.99 -27.11
CA CYS A 42 -27.63 7.80 -26.37
C CYS A 42 -26.72 7.50 -25.18
N LEU A 43 -25.56 8.16 -25.09
CA LEU A 43 -24.59 7.88 -24.04
C LEU A 43 -25.13 8.27 -22.65
N PRO A 44 -24.87 7.46 -21.62
CA PRO A 44 -25.26 7.79 -20.26
C PRO A 44 -24.54 9.07 -19.81
N LYS A 45 -25.22 9.87 -18.98
CA LYS A 45 -24.64 11.10 -18.42
C LYS A 45 -23.52 10.78 -17.43
N ASP A 46 -23.78 9.79 -16.60
CA ASP A 46 -22.91 9.28 -15.54
C ASP A 46 -22.79 7.77 -15.69
N VAL A 47 -21.65 7.19 -15.31
CA VAL A 47 -21.42 5.74 -15.31
C VAL A 47 -20.90 5.33 -13.95
N GLU A 48 -21.21 4.10 -13.55
CA GLU A 48 -20.63 3.49 -12.34
C GLU A 48 -19.14 3.18 -12.56
N LEU A 49 -18.39 3.05 -11.46
CA LEU A 49 -16.94 2.83 -11.52
C LEU A 49 -16.61 1.54 -12.28
N ASP A 50 -17.38 0.48 -12.05
CA ASP A 50 -17.18 -0.83 -12.70
C ASP A 50 -17.31 -0.72 -14.21
N ILE A 51 -18.34 -0.01 -14.71
CA ILE A 51 -18.51 0.25 -16.15
C ILE A 51 -17.36 1.08 -16.71
N LEU A 52 -16.84 2.05 -15.94
CA LEU A 52 -15.69 2.86 -16.37
C LEU A 52 -14.40 2.03 -16.45
N ILE A 53 -14.20 1.06 -15.55
CA ILE A 53 -13.08 0.11 -15.61
C ILE A 53 -13.21 -0.79 -16.84
N GLU A 54 -14.39 -1.35 -17.08
CA GLU A 54 -14.69 -2.18 -18.26
C GLU A 54 -14.44 -1.41 -19.57
N LEU A 55 -14.86 -0.15 -19.62
CA LEU A 55 -14.55 0.74 -20.74
C LEU A 55 -13.05 0.96 -20.90
N ALA A 56 -12.31 1.19 -19.81
CA ALA A 56 -10.87 1.33 -19.86
C ALA A 56 -10.18 0.04 -20.38
N MET A 57 -10.64 -1.15 -19.95
CA MET A 57 -10.13 -2.43 -20.46
C MET A 57 -10.40 -2.60 -21.95
N LEU A 58 -11.62 -2.31 -22.41
CA LEU A 58 -11.96 -2.34 -23.83
C LEU A 58 -11.11 -1.34 -24.64
N CYS A 59 -10.87 -0.15 -24.10
CA CYS A 59 -10.06 0.87 -24.75
C CYS A 59 -8.61 0.43 -24.93
N ASP A 60 -7.98 -0.12 -23.88
CA ASP A 60 -6.60 -0.63 -23.95
C ASP A 60 -6.50 -1.85 -24.89
N TYR A 61 -7.50 -2.73 -24.88
CA TYR A 61 -7.55 -3.90 -25.75
C TYR A 61 -7.68 -3.53 -27.23
N TYR A 62 -8.68 -2.69 -27.56
CA TYR A 62 -8.96 -2.28 -28.95
C TYR A 62 -8.10 -1.10 -29.42
N ARG A 63 -7.26 -0.51 -28.55
CA ARG A 63 -6.41 0.66 -28.84
C ARG A 63 -7.24 1.85 -29.34
N CYS A 64 -8.28 2.18 -28.59
CA CYS A 64 -9.25 3.23 -28.93
C CYS A 64 -9.47 4.23 -27.77
N GLU A 65 -8.44 4.44 -26.97
CA GLU A 65 -8.47 5.31 -25.79
C GLU A 65 -8.89 6.75 -26.16
N GLU A 66 -8.35 7.29 -27.26
CA GLU A 66 -8.56 8.69 -27.69
C GLU A 66 -10.03 9.04 -27.96
N ILE A 67 -10.80 8.12 -28.55
CA ILE A 67 -12.21 8.39 -28.90
C ILE A 67 -13.12 8.34 -27.67
N VAL A 68 -12.73 7.60 -26.63
CA VAL A 68 -13.49 7.47 -25.38
C VAL A 68 -13.06 8.54 -24.37
N GLU A 69 -11.82 9.01 -24.43
CA GLU A 69 -11.22 9.94 -23.46
C GLU A 69 -12.08 11.17 -23.20
N VAL A 70 -12.69 11.76 -24.24
CA VAL A 70 -13.54 12.95 -24.14
C VAL A 70 -14.77 12.70 -23.25
N PHE A 71 -15.35 11.50 -23.32
CA PHE A 71 -16.49 11.11 -22.50
C PHE A 71 -16.04 10.66 -21.11
N ALA A 72 -14.93 9.93 -21.04
CA ALA A 72 -14.31 9.49 -19.80
C ALA A 72 -13.93 10.67 -18.90
N GLU A 73 -13.45 11.78 -19.45
CA GLU A 73 -13.13 12.97 -18.65
C GLU A 73 -14.33 13.50 -17.88
N ARG A 74 -15.50 13.56 -18.53
CA ARG A 74 -16.76 13.94 -17.87
C ARG A 74 -17.14 12.95 -16.79
N TRP A 75 -17.08 11.65 -17.07
CA TRP A 75 -17.45 10.61 -16.11
C TRP A 75 -16.50 10.59 -14.92
N ILE A 76 -15.18 10.69 -15.13
CA ILE A 76 -14.17 10.78 -14.07
C ILE A 76 -14.41 12.00 -13.18
N ALA A 77 -14.81 13.13 -13.75
CA ALA A 77 -15.12 14.34 -13.00
C ALA A 77 -16.41 14.21 -12.17
N ALA A 78 -17.38 13.41 -12.61
CA ALA A 78 -18.64 13.19 -11.89
C ALA A 78 -18.45 12.48 -10.53
N PHE A 79 -17.36 11.72 -10.37
CA PHE A 79 -16.99 11.13 -9.07
C PHE A 79 -16.47 12.16 -8.05
N GLY A 80 -16.27 13.42 -8.46
CA GLY A 80 -15.84 14.51 -7.58
C GLY A 80 -14.38 14.42 -7.11
N GLU A 81 -14.02 15.35 -6.22
CA GLU A 81 -12.73 15.34 -5.51
C GLU A 81 -12.71 14.31 -4.36
N ASP A 82 -13.89 13.96 -3.82
CA ASP A 82 -14.11 12.98 -2.75
C ASP A 82 -14.19 11.55 -3.30
N LYS A 83 -13.20 11.13 -4.11
CA LYS A 83 -13.13 9.74 -4.58
C LYS A 83 -13.09 8.80 -3.38
N PRO A 84 -13.89 7.71 -3.36
CA PRO A 84 -14.04 6.87 -2.18
C PRO A 84 -12.67 6.46 -1.62
N PRO A 85 -12.43 6.72 -0.33
CA PRO A 85 -11.08 6.94 0.16
C PRO A 85 -10.46 5.60 0.55
N TYR A 86 -9.35 5.25 -0.10
CA TYR A 86 -8.34 4.36 0.48
C TYR A 86 -8.75 2.90 0.73
N GLU A 87 -9.69 2.34 -0.05
CA GLU A 87 -9.74 0.89 -0.22
C GLU A 87 -8.69 0.46 -1.26
N ASP A 88 -7.91 -0.58 -0.95
CA ASP A 88 -6.75 -1.00 -1.73
C ASP A 88 -7.13 -1.33 -3.19
N GLU A 89 -8.31 -1.92 -3.40
CA GLU A 89 -8.84 -2.28 -4.72
C GLU A 89 -9.32 -1.06 -5.51
N ALA A 90 -10.11 -0.17 -4.89
CA ALA A 90 -10.58 1.06 -5.54
C ALA A 90 -9.41 1.94 -6.01
N THR A 91 -8.33 2.00 -5.23
CA THR A 91 -7.13 2.76 -5.60
C THR A 91 -6.46 2.20 -6.86
N MET A 92 -6.39 0.87 -6.99
CA MET A 92 -5.84 0.22 -8.18
C MET A 92 -6.69 0.48 -9.42
N ASN A 93 -8.01 0.42 -9.29
CA ASN A 93 -8.94 0.71 -10.36
C ASN A 93 -8.74 2.14 -10.89
N TRP A 94 -8.57 3.12 -9.99
CA TRP A 94 -8.29 4.49 -10.38
C TRP A 94 -6.90 4.70 -10.99
N ILE A 95 -5.87 3.98 -10.55
CA ILE A 95 -4.55 3.98 -11.21
C ILE A 95 -4.69 3.49 -12.65
N PHE A 96 -5.42 2.40 -12.87
CA PHE A 96 -5.64 1.84 -14.19
C PHE A 96 -6.41 2.79 -15.12
N ILE A 97 -7.55 3.32 -14.67
CA ILE A 97 -8.33 4.31 -15.42
C ILE A 97 -7.46 5.53 -15.78
N ALA A 98 -6.69 6.04 -14.81
CA ALA A 98 -5.83 7.20 -15.04
C ALA A 98 -4.67 6.90 -16.00
N TRP A 99 -4.18 5.66 -16.02
CA TRP A 99 -3.15 5.22 -16.96
C TRP A 99 -3.71 5.11 -18.39
N VAL A 100 -4.83 4.41 -18.58
CA VAL A 100 -5.47 4.23 -19.91
C VAL A 100 -5.83 5.58 -20.52
N PHE A 101 -6.52 6.44 -19.77
CA PHE A 101 -6.96 7.75 -20.26
C PHE A 101 -5.94 8.88 -20.04
N GLN A 102 -4.68 8.55 -19.76
CA GLN A 102 -3.56 9.49 -19.62
C GLN A 102 -3.82 10.67 -18.64
N LYS A 103 -4.58 10.44 -17.57
CA LYS A 103 -4.91 11.46 -16.56
C LYS A 103 -3.79 11.58 -15.52
N GLY A 104 -2.69 12.23 -15.91
CA GLY A 104 -1.46 12.32 -15.10
C GLY A 104 -1.66 12.82 -13.66
N LYS A 105 -2.47 13.86 -13.44
CA LYS A 105 -2.75 14.36 -12.08
C LYS A 105 -3.44 13.32 -11.20
N LEU A 106 -4.43 12.62 -11.76
CA LEU A 106 -5.14 11.56 -11.06
C LEU A 106 -4.20 10.39 -10.78
N PHE A 107 -3.41 9.97 -11.77
CA PHE A 107 -2.43 8.90 -11.62
C PHE A 107 -1.46 9.19 -10.47
N THR A 108 -0.82 10.37 -10.45
CA THR A 108 0.10 10.76 -9.38
C THR A 108 -0.58 10.77 -8.01
N SER A 109 -1.81 11.28 -7.92
CA SER A 109 -2.57 11.31 -6.67
C SER A 109 -2.85 9.91 -6.14
N MET A 110 -3.25 8.97 -7.00
CA MET A 110 -3.58 7.60 -6.58
C MET A 110 -2.33 6.78 -6.25
N VAL A 111 -1.22 7.01 -6.95
CA VAL A 111 0.08 6.44 -6.58
C VAL A 111 0.52 6.97 -5.21
N ALA A 112 0.41 8.28 -4.96
CA ALA A 112 0.74 8.85 -3.66
C ALA A 112 -0.10 8.25 -2.52
N ALA A 113 -1.41 8.10 -2.73
CA ALA A 113 -2.29 7.44 -1.76
C ALA A 113 -1.88 5.98 -1.51
N THR A 114 -1.52 5.25 -2.57
CA THR A 114 -1.02 3.87 -2.48
C THR A 114 0.24 3.79 -1.62
N LEU A 115 1.20 4.70 -1.83
CA LEU A 115 2.46 4.72 -1.09
C LEU A 115 2.26 5.03 0.41
N GLN A 116 1.20 5.77 0.77
CA GLN A 116 0.95 6.22 2.14
C GLN A 116 0.07 5.26 2.94
N HIS A 117 -0.94 4.67 2.32
CA HIS A 117 -2.02 4.00 3.03
C HIS A 117 -2.07 2.49 2.83
N ARG A 118 -1.47 1.97 1.75
CA ARG A 118 -1.57 0.55 1.41
C ARG A 118 -0.79 -0.32 2.40
N LYS A 119 -1.46 -1.34 2.93
CA LYS A 119 -0.91 -2.24 3.95
C LYS A 119 -0.34 -3.53 3.37
N ILE A 120 -0.87 -3.97 2.24
CA ILE A 120 -0.46 -5.20 1.56
C ILE A 120 0.39 -4.90 0.32
N PRO A 121 1.19 -5.87 -0.15
CA PRO A 121 1.89 -5.73 -1.43
C PRO A 121 0.94 -5.37 -2.57
N MET A 122 1.48 -4.64 -3.55
CA MET A 122 0.73 -4.25 -4.74
C MET A 122 0.35 -5.48 -5.59
N TYR A 123 -0.95 -5.68 -5.79
CA TYR A 123 -1.55 -6.69 -6.64
C TYR A 123 -2.80 -6.12 -7.34
N THR A 124 -3.06 -6.56 -8.59
CA THR A 124 -4.25 -6.23 -9.37
C THR A 124 -4.46 -7.27 -10.45
N ASP A 125 -5.73 -7.58 -10.75
CA ASP A 125 -6.14 -8.40 -11.89
C ASP A 125 -6.31 -7.58 -13.19
N LEU A 126 -6.19 -6.24 -13.10
CA LEU A 126 -6.30 -5.36 -14.24
C LEU A 126 -5.06 -5.43 -15.15
N PRO A 127 -5.19 -5.18 -16.46
CA PRO A 127 -4.09 -5.21 -17.42
C PRO A 127 -3.17 -3.97 -17.30
N LEU A 128 -2.78 -3.62 -16.08
CA LEU A 128 -1.81 -2.57 -15.81
C LEU A 128 -0.39 -3.10 -16.13
N PRO A 129 0.47 -2.33 -16.82
CA PRO A 129 1.84 -2.74 -17.08
C PRO A 129 2.58 -3.12 -15.79
N SER A 130 3.21 -4.31 -15.77
CA SER A 130 3.92 -4.82 -14.58
C SER A 130 4.98 -3.84 -14.08
N THR A 131 5.62 -3.12 -15.00
CA THR A 131 6.61 -2.08 -14.68
C THR A 131 6.06 -0.95 -13.78
N ILE A 132 4.76 -0.63 -13.88
CA ILE A 132 4.12 0.36 -13.00
C ILE A 132 3.94 -0.25 -11.60
N VAL A 133 3.37 -1.46 -11.54
CA VAL A 133 3.14 -2.20 -10.30
C VAL A 133 4.45 -2.39 -9.52
N GLU A 134 5.48 -2.90 -10.20
CA GLU A 134 6.81 -3.15 -9.65
C GLU A 134 7.47 -1.88 -9.12
N LYS A 135 7.40 -0.77 -9.87
CA LYS A 135 8.02 0.50 -9.45
C LYS A 135 7.32 1.10 -8.23
N VAL A 136 5.99 1.08 -8.20
CA VAL A 136 5.22 1.62 -7.07
C VAL A 136 5.47 0.77 -5.83
N GLU A 137 5.45 -0.56 -5.95
CA GLU A 137 5.75 -1.46 -4.84
C GLU A 137 7.19 -1.30 -4.32
N ALA A 138 8.18 -1.23 -5.22
CA ALA A 138 9.56 -0.99 -4.85
C ALA A 138 9.74 0.34 -4.08
N GLN A 139 9.03 1.39 -4.52
CA GLN A 139 9.05 2.68 -3.83
C GLN A 139 8.36 2.61 -2.46
N ARG A 140 7.24 1.88 -2.34
CA ARG A 140 6.55 1.65 -1.06
C ARG A 140 7.45 0.95 -0.06
N VAL A 141 8.07 -0.16 -0.47
CA VAL A 141 9.03 -0.92 0.36
C VAL A 141 10.23 -0.07 0.74
N LYS A 142 10.75 0.75 -0.18
CA LYS A 142 11.84 1.69 0.11
C LYS A 142 11.46 2.67 1.23
N PHE A 143 10.29 3.31 1.16
CA PHE A 143 9.85 4.25 2.20
C PHE A 143 9.65 3.58 3.56
N ILE A 144 9.06 2.38 3.56
CA ILE A 144 8.90 1.59 4.79
C ILE A 144 10.26 1.30 5.41
N ASN A 145 11.22 0.83 4.61
CA ASN A 145 12.57 0.53 5.08
C ASN A 145 13.31 1.78 5.56
N GLU A 146 13.15 2.94 4.92
CA GLU A 146 13.74 4.20 5.37
C GLU A 146 13.22 4.60 6.77
N VAL A 147 11.91 4.50 7.01
CA VAL A 147 11.31 4.80 8.33
C VAL A 147 11.79 3.80 9.38
N LEU A 148 11.75 2.50 9.06
CA LEU A 148 12.20 1.46 9.98
C LEU A 148 13.69 1.59 10.31
N ASN A 149 14.54 1.84 9.32
CA ASN A 149 15.98 2.02 9.52
C ASN A 149 16.28 3.21 10.43
N ASN A 150 15.55 4.32 10.30
CA ASN A 150 15.70 5.46 11.21
C ASN A 150 15.27 5.11 12.63
N LEU A 151 14.18 4.35 12.79
CA LEU A 151 13.66 3.93 14.09
C LEU A 151 14.63 2.97 14.80
N TYR A 152 15.10 1.94 14.10
CA TYR A 152 16.07 0.98 14.64
C TYR A 152 17.45 1.60 14.85
N GLY A 153 17.86 2.53 13.98
CA GLY A 153 19.07 3.33 14.19
C GLY A 153 18.99 4.20 15.44
N LEU A 154 17.83 4.79 15.73
CA LEU A 154 17.59 5.51 16.99
C LEU A 154 17.68 4.56 18.19
N GLN A 155 17.07 3.37 18.12
CA GLN A 155 17.17 2.36 19.17
C GLN A 155 18.64 2.01 19.48
N GLU A 156 19.44 1.72 18.44
CA GLU A 156 20.87 1.39 18.59
C GLU A 156 21.67 2.57 19.16
N SER A 157 21.41 3.79 18.69
CA SER A 157 22.06 4.98 19.23
C SER A 157 21.77 5.17 20.72
N LEU A 158 20.54 4.89 21.19
CA LEU A 158 20.20 5.01 22.61
C LEU A 158 20.78 3.87 23.46
N LEU A 159 21.13 2.74 22.84
CA LEU A 159 21.81 1.62 23.49
C LEU A 159 23.31 1.88 23.68
N VAL A 160 23.98 2.46 22.66
CA VAL A 160 25.44 2.60 22.62
C VAL A 160 25.93 3.96 23.10
N THR A 161 25.19 5.04 22.80
CA THR A 161 25.72 6.40 22.89
C THR A 161 25.57 6.98 24.29
N ASN A 162 26.66 7.54 24.81
CA ASN A 162 26.71 8.44 25.97
C ASN A 162 26.78 9.89 25.49
N ASP A 163 25.83 10.33 24.66
CA ASP A 163 25.78 11.76 24.27
C ASP A 163 25.58 12.65 25.51
N ASP A 164 25.89 13.94 25.39
CA ASP A 164 25.90 14.98 26.44
C ASP A 164 24.61 15.11 27.29
N CYS A 165 23.56 14.35 26.98
CA CYS A 165 22.45 14.14 27.88
C CYS A 165 22.88 13.28 29.07
N LYS A 166 22.36 13.54 30.27
CA LYS A 166 22.64 12.67 31.42
C LYS A 166 22.24 11.23 31.04
N ARG A 167 23.11 10.26 31.33
CA ARG A 167 22.97 8.83 30.97
C ARG A 167 21.56 8.27 31.23
N GLU A 168 20.89 8.79 32.25
CA GLU A 168 19.53 8.47 32.67
C GLU A 168 18.46 8.85 31.62
N CYS A 169 18.65 9.94 30.87
CA CYS A 169 17.72 10.38 29.83
C CYS A 169 17.70 9.43 28.62
N ALA A 170 18.88 8.96 28.18
CA ALA A 170 18.97 7.98 27.11
C ALA A 170 18.25 6.67 27.49
N LEU A 171 18.41 6.22 28.74
CA LEU A 171 17.71 5.04 29.27
C LEU A 171 16.19 5.23 29.33
N MET A 172 15.70 6.40 29.74
CA MET A 172 14.26 6.70 29.73
C MET A 172 13.68 6.71 28.32
N LEU A 173 14.39 7.37 27.38
CA LEU A 173 13.94 7.46 26.00
C LEU A 173 13.94 6.09 25.33
N LEU A 174 14.98 5.27 25.57
CA LEU A 174 15.06 3.90 25.08
C LEU A 174 13.90 3.06 25.61
N GLY A 175 13.64 3.09 26.92
CA GLY A 175 12.52 2.35 27.51
C GLY A 175 11.16 2.78 26.96
N SER A 176 10.96 4.09 26.74
CA SER A 176 9.74 4.62 26.11
C SER A 176 9.60 4.17 24.65
N LEU A 177 10.70 4.25 23.89
CA LEU A 177 10.76 3.86 22.48
C LEU A 177 10.43 2.37 22.32
N MET A 178 11.15 1.50 23.03
CA MET A 178 10.93 0.04 22.97
C MET A 178 9.50 -0.34 23.36
N LYS A 179 8.92 0.34 24.36
CA LYS A 179 7.53 0.10 24.75
C LYS A 179 6.57 0.46 23.62
N GLN A 180 6.72 1.64 23.02
CA GLN A 180 5.88 2.09 21.91
C GLN A 180 6.05 1.22 20.66
N MET A 181 7.27 0.78 20.36
CA MET A 181 7.55 -0.17 19.28
C MET A 181 6.77 -1.48 19.48
N ARG A 182 6.83 -2.05 20.69
CA ARG A 182 6.07 -3.28 21.02
C ARG A 182 4.55 -3.06 20.93
N GLU A 183 4.05 -1.93 21.43
CA GLU A 183 2.61 -1.58 21.31
C GLU A 183 2.17 -1.43 19.84
N ALA A 184 3.07 -0.98 18.97
CA ALA A 184 2.86 -0.89 17.52
C ALA A 184 3.10 -2.21 16.76
N GLY A 185 3.44 -3.31 17.45
CA GLY A 185 3.73 -4.60 16.83
C GLY A 185 5.08 -4.68 16.11
N LEU A 186 5.98 -3.72 16.35
CA LEU A 186 7.34 -3.74 15.82
C LEU A 186 8.23 -4.60 16.72
N GLU A 187 9.13 -5.36 16.10
CA GLU A 187 10.13 -6.12 16.82
C GLU A 187 11.07 -5.17 17.58
N ILE A 188 11.45 -5.57 18.78
CA ILE A 188 12.54 -4.92 19.50
C ILE A 188 13.78 -5.69 19.11
N LEU A 189 14.86 -5.01 18.68
CA LEU A 189 16.15 -5.68 18.45
C LEU A 189 16.55 -6.46 19.71
N GLU A 190 16.39 -7.78 19.67
CA GLU A 190 16.94 -8.68 20.66
C GLU A 190 18.42 -8.92 20.32
N PRO A 191 19.29 -9.19 21.30
CA PRO A 191 20.64 -9.65 21.02
C PRO A 191 20.55 -10.90 20.14
N ASN A 192 20.96 -10.78 18.87
CA ASN A 192 20.98 -11.89 17.94
C ASN A 192 21.77 -13.05 18.55
N ASP A 193 21.10 -14.20 18.68
CA ASP A 193 21.66 -15.46 19.14
C ASP A 193 22.18 -15.47 20.59
N LEU A 194 21.35 -15.96 21.53
CA LEU A 194 21.82 -16.35 22.87
C LEU A 194 22.99 -17.36 22.80
N SER A 195 23.10 -18.10 21.68
CA SER A 195 24.21 -18.99 21.34
C SER A 195 25.58 -18.30 21.35
N SER A 196 25.63 -17.03 20.93
CA SER A 196 26.88 -16.24 20.88
C SER A 196 27.29 -15.70 22.26
N THR A 197 26.37 -15.63 23.21
CA THR A 197 26.65 -15.18 24.58
C THR A 197 27.06 -16.35 25.46
N VAL A 198 28.29 -16.84 25.29
CA VAL A 198 28.86 -17.89 26.14
C VAL A 198 29.19 -17.30 27.52
N ARG A 199 28.20 -17.25 28.41
CA ARG A 199 28.40 -16.97 29.85
C ARG A 199 27.98 -18.18 30.66
N SER A 200 28.79 -18.56 31.63
CA SER A 200 28.40 -19.57 32.62
C SER A 200 27.21 -19.08 33.45
N VAL A 201 26.43 -20.00 34.00
CA VAL A 201 25.32 -19.67 34.93
C VAL A 201 25.80 -18.83 36.10
N VAL A 202 27.04 -19.04 36.57
CA VAL A 202 27.65 -18.26 37.65
C VAL A 202 27.89 -16.80 37.24
N GLU A 203 28.37 -16.56 36.02
CA GLU A 203 28.61 -15.23 35.49
C GLU A 203 27.30 -14.49 35.21
N LEU A 204 26.28 -15.17 34.69
CA LEU A 204 24.94 -14.61 34.54
C LEU A 204 24.36 -14.22 35.90
N ARG A 205 24.48 -15.09 36.91
CA ARG A 205 24.01 -14.79 38.26
C ARG A 205 24.73 -13.59 38.86
N ARG A 206 26.04 -13.49 38.67
CA ARG A 206 26.84 -12.35 39.14
C ARG A 206 26.41 -11.06 38.43
N PHE A 207 26.19 -11.12 37.11
CA PHE A 207 25.70 -9.98 36.33
C PHE A 207 24.33 -9.51 36.82
N VAL A 208 23.35 -10.41 36.93
CA VAL A 208 22.01 -10.10 37.45
C VAL A 208 22.06 -9.51 38.86
N SER A 209 22.94 -10.04 39.72
CA SER A 209 23.11 -9.52 41.08
C SER A 209 23.77 -8.14 41.13
N GLY A 210 24.53 -7.78 40.10
CA GLY A 210 25.20 -6.49 39.96
C GLY A 210 24.40 -5.44 39.19
N LEU A 211 23.17 -5.75 38.75
CA LEU A 211 22.29 -4.75 38.13
C LEU A 211 21.94 -3.67 39.14
N GLU A 212 22.26 -2.43 38.78
CA GLU A 212 21.90 -1.25 39.56
C GLU A 212 20.56 -0.71 39.07
N THR A 213 19.66 -0.41 40.01
CA THR A 213 18.43 0.31 39.69
C THR A 213 18.71 1.81 39.74
N PRO A 214 18.45 2.56 38.66
CA PRO A 214 18.62 4.01 38.66
C PRO A 214 17.74 4.67 39.74
N VAL A 215 18.26 5.73 40.36
CA VAL A 215 17.52 6.51 41.37
C VAL A 215 16.69 7.57 40.66
N TRP A 216 15.38 7.36 40.60
CA TRP A 216 14.45 8.30 39.98
C TRP A 216 13.95 9.32 41.01
N HIS A 217 14.30 10.59 40.82
CA HIS A 217 13.70 11.68 41.59
C HIS A 217 12.35 12.04 40.97
N LEU A 218 11.29 11.38 41.45
CA LEU A 218 9.92 11.76 41.11
C LEU A 218 9.64 13.16 41.68
N ALA A 219 9.34 14.11 40.80
CA ALA A 219 8.65 15.32 41.20
C ALA A 219 7.23 14.93 41.65
N GLY A 220 7.09 14.63 42.95
CA GLY A 220 5.84 14.78 43.68
C GLY A 220 4.76 13.69 43.63
N VAL A 221 4.99 12.47 43.10
CA VAL A 221 4.00 11.38 43.26
C VAL A 221 4.69 10.03 43.49
N LEU A 222 4.39 9.44 44.66
CA LEU A 222 4.77 8.10 45.09
C LEU A 222 4.25 7.02 44.13
N ARG A 223 5.13 6.10 43.68
CA ARG A 223 4.81 4.66 43.63
C ARG A 223 6.06 3.80 43.57
N ALA A 224 5.96 2.67 44.25
CA ALA A 224 7.00 1.73 44.63
C ALA A 224 7.79 1.17 43.43
N PHE A 225 9.11 1.22 43.52
CA PHE A 225 9.99 0.33 42.76
C PHE A 225 10.17 -0.95 43.58
N MET A 226 10.06 -2.11 42.92
CA MET A 226 10.35 -3.42 43.51
C MET A 226 11.73 -3.39 44.18
N THR A 227 11.77 -3.61 45.48
CA THR A 227 13.01 -3.72 46.23
C THR A 227 13.64 -5.09 45.97
N LYS A 228 14.94 -5.22 46.23
CA LYS A 228 15.71 -6.48 46.08
C LYS A 228 15.10 -7.72 46.77
N GLU A 229 14.08 -7.55 47.60
CA GLU A 229 13.35 -8.64 48.26
C GLU A 229 12.41 -9.41 47.31
N ASP A 230 11.88 -8.79 46.26
CA ASP A 230 10.93 -9.47 45.35
C ASP A 230 11.64 -10.47 44.42
N LEU A 231 12.93 -10.25 44.11
CA LEU A 231 13.77 -11.18 43.36
C LEU A 231 14.23 -12.40 44.17
N GLY A 232 14.07 -12.38 45.50
CA GLY A 232 14.45 -13.48 46.38
C GLY A 232 13.43 -14.62 46.47
N LYS A 233 12.23 -14.44 45.91
CA LYS A 233 11.09 -15.38 46.05
C LYS A 233 10.89 -16.33 44.86
N MET A 234 11.71 -16.24 43.82
CA MET A 234 11.75 -17.23 42.72
C MET A 234 12.87 -18.25 42.95
N LYS A 235 12.75 -19.05 44.02
CA LYS A 235 13.50 -20.27 44.25
C LYS A 235 12.59 -21.47 44.20
#